data_AF-A0A348UVD4-F1
#
_entry.id   AF-A0A348UVD4-F1
#
_cell.length_a   1.000
_cell.length_b   1.000
_cell.length_c   1.000
_cell.angle_alpha   90.00
_cell.angle_beta   90.00
_cell.angle_gamma   90.00
#
_symmetry.space_group_name_H-M   'P 1'
#
loop_
_entity.id
_entity.type
_entity.pdbx_description
1 polymer ?
#
loop_
_entity_poly.entity_id
_entity_poly.type
_entity_poly.pdbx_seq_one_letter_code
_entity_poly.pdbx_strand_id
1 'polypeptide(L)'
;MLSKKMVILLAYGFVFSFLQVSHAFEEKGCPVDWQPVISFEEFQILDIEQKPPEEITVKGKLKLPVACQSRKKRFIAKNLPAVVILHGSAGVDSRGDFYARALNAAGIATFEIDMWEARGINSAADRPSLPFFNCPDAFGALKFLSEHSNIDPDRIGVLGFSWGGVVTMASATKHYAAQFGGNLRFAAHVAHYPVCYAYSPDSSIPGLKFSDLTGSPLLIQIGEEDDYDNGSGPCFALKDSLDSEEQPLLEVIAYEGAFHGWDRLEVPIKIMDSFSNLGREGEVEIIPDVDQAYKSRRNVVRFFLQNL
;
A
#
# COMPACT_ATOMS: atom_id res chain seq x y z
N MET A 1 68.08 -18.27 44.29
CA MET A 1 67.06 -19.27 43.94
C MET A 1 65.76 -18.52 43.67
N LEU A 2 65.10 -18.83 42.54
CA LEU A 2 63.85 -18.24 41.99
C LEU A 2 63.96 -16.91 41.20
N SER A 3 64.34 -17.07 39.93
CA SER A 3 64.01 -16.17 38.83
C SER A 3 62.53 -16.32 38.48
N LYS A 4 61.72 -15.27 38.70
CA LYS A 4 60.32 -15.21 38.23
C LYS A 4 60.29 -14.80 36.75
N LYS A 5 59.82 -15.71 35.90
CA LYS A 5 59.49 -15.46 34.49
C LYS A 5 58.32 -14.49 34.40
N MET A 6 58.49 -13.39 33.68
CA MET A 6 57.42 -12.47 33.31
C MET A 6 56.76 -13.00 32.03
N VAL A 7 55.48 -13.34 32.12
CA VAL A 7 54.65 -13.80 31.01
C VAL A 7 54.21 -12.58 30.19
N ILE A 8 54.44 -12.66 28.88
CA ILE A 8 53.99 -11.71 27.86
C ILE A 8 52.48 -11.93 27.64
N LEU A 9 51.66 -10.89 27.80
CA LEU A 9 50.35 -10.80 27.16
C LEU A 9 50.43 -9.74 26.06
N LEU A 10 50.53 -10.19 24.82
CA LEU A 10 50.32 -9.36 23.63
C LEU A 10 48.80 -9.28 23.39
N ALA A 11 48.21 -8.12 23.69
CA ALA A 11 46.84 -7.82 23.30
C ALA A 11 46.84 -7.49 21.79
N TYR A 12 46.41 -8.45 20.96
CA TYR A 12 46.07 -8.21 19.57
C TYR A 12 44.75 -7.42 19.51
N GLY A 13 44.83 -6.12 19.30
CA GLY A 13 43.67 -5.30 18.94
C GLY A 13 43.28 -5.57 17.49
N PHE A 14 42.25 -6.38 17.27
CA PHE A 14 41.59 -6.48 15.97
C PHE A 14 40.71 -5.24 15.78
N VAL A 15 41.23 -4.24 15.05
CA VAL A 15 40.41 -3.14 14.55
C VAL A 15 39.61 -3.68 13.37
N PHE A 16 38.36 -4.04 13.62
CA PHE A 16 37.39 -4.26 12.53
C PHE A 16 37.11 -2.90 11.88
N SER A 17 37.85 -2.62 10.82
CA SER A 17 37.54 -1.51 9.92
C SER A 17 36.23 -1.86 9.21
N PHE A 18 35.13 -1.27 9.66
CA PHE A 18 33.87 -1.24 8.92
C PHE A 18 34.13 -0.46 7.63
N LEU A 19 34.53 -1.16 6.57
CA LEU A 19 34.32 -0.68 5.21
C LEU A 19 32.80 -0.66 5.03
N GLN A 20 32.21 0.51 5.25
CA GLN A 20 30.90 0.83 4.72
C GLN A 20 30.97 0.56 3.22
N VAL A 21 30.35 -0.53 2.77
CA VAL A 21 30.04 -0.70 1.36
C VAL A 21 28.85 0.23 1.09
N SER A 22 29.14 1.53 1.04
CA SER A 22 28.30 2.48 0.35
C SER A 22 28.28 2.04 -1.11
N HIS A 23 27.23 1.30 -1.50
CA HIS A 23 26.79 1.31 -2.89
C HIS A 23 26.27 2.72 -3.16
N ALA A 24 27.19 3.68 -3.25
CA ALA A 24 26.96 4.93 -3.89
C ALA A 24 26.60 4.57 -5.32
N PHE A 25 25.33 4.79 -5.68
CA PHE A 25 24.96 5.07 -7.05
C PHE A 25 25.89 6.19 -7.52
N GLU A 26 27.01 5.84 -8.15
CA GLU A 26 27.85 6.78 -8.86
C GLU A 26 27.06 7.19 -10.11
N GLU A 27 26.08 8.07 -9.90
CA GLU A 27 25.19 8.54 -10.95
C GLU A 27 26.01 9.30 -11.98
N LYS A 28 25.84 8.91 -13.24
CA LYS A 28 26.40 9.56 -14.43
C LYS A 28 25.81 10.95 -14.62
N GLY A 29 26.13 11.89 -13.73
CA GLY A 29 25.69 13.28 -13.77
C GLY A 29 24.17 13.49 -13.76
N CYS A 30 23.38 12.49 -13.36
CA CYS A 30 21.92 12.62 -13.28
C CYS A 30 21.55 13.59 -12.16
N PRO A 31 20.68 14.59 -12.40
CA PRO A 31 20.28 15.50 -11.33
C PRO A 31 19.30 14.82 -10.37
N VAL A 32 19.46 15.08 -9.07
CA VAL A 32 18.73 14.45 -7.96
C VAL A 32 17.24 14.81 -7.93
N ASP A 33 16.82 15.83 -8.68
CA ASP A 33 15.52 16.50 -8.52
C ASP A 33 14.49 16.15 -9.61
N TRP A 34 14.67 15.03 -10.32
CA TRP A 34 13.89 14.75 -11.52
C TRP A 34 12.49 14.26 -11.19
N GLN A 35 11.51 15.03 -11.68
CA GLN A 35 10.09 14.73 -11.51
C GLN A 35 9.64 13.63 -12.48
N PRO A 36 8.76 12.70 -12.04
CA PRO A 36 8.12 11.75 -12.94
C PRO A 36 7.37 12.48 -14.06
N VAL A 37 7.15 11.79 -15.18
CA VAL A 37 6.17 12.27 -16.17
C VAL A 37 4.80 12.04 -15.57
N ILE A 38 4.02 13.10 -15.43
CA ILE A 38 2.69 13.06 -14.83
C ILE A 38 1.67 13.25 -15.95
N SER A 39 0.67 12.36 -15.99
CA SER A 39 -0.51 12.49 -16.81
C SER A 39 -1.77 12.20 -15.98
N PHE A 40 -2.91 12.63 -16.50
CA PHE A 40 -4.22 12.36 -15.92
C PHE A 40 -4.96 11.49 -16.91
N GLU A 41 -5.25 10.28 -16.48
CA GLU A 41 -5.78 9.21 -17.32
C GLU A 41 -7.20 8.88 -16.88
N GLU A 42 -7.98 8.35 -17.82
CA GLU A 42 -9.38 8.00 -17.61
C GLU A 42 -9.65 6.59 -18.12
N PHE A 43 -10.51 5.84 -17.43
CA PHE A 43 -10.95 4.51 -17.85
C PHE A 43 -12.39 4.25 -17.43
N GLN A 44 -13.08 3.38 -18.17
CA GLN A 44 -14.48 3.03 -17.88
C GLN A 44 -14.54 1.82 -16.95
N ILE A 45 -15.48 1.85 -16.01
CA ILE A 45 -15.87 0.72 -15.17
C ILE A 45 -17.39 0.68 -15.00
N LEU A 46 -17.91 -0.41 -14.46
CA LEU A 46 -19.30 -0.50 -14.03
C LEU A 46 -19.41 -0.16 -12.54
N ASP A 47 -20.20 0.85 -12.20
CA ASP A 47 -20.59 1.15 -10.83
C ASP A 47 -21.67 0.18 -10.38
N ILE A 48 -21.26 -0.80 -9.59
CA ILE A 48 -22.08 -1.94 -9.17
C ILE A 48 -22.95 -1.65 -7.95
N GLU A 49 -22.81 -0.47 -7.32
CA GLU A 49 -23.74 -0.05 -6.27
C GLU A 49 -25.09 0.41 -6.87
N GLN A 50 -25.07 1.00 -8.07
CA GLN A 50 -26.26 1.40 -8.80
C GLN A 50 -27.07 0.18 -9.25
N LYS A 51 -28.41 0.35 -9.31
CA LYS A 51 -29.35 -0.68 -9.75
C LYS A 51 -30.28 -0.14 -10.84
N PRO A 52 -30.05 -0.46 -12.13
CA PRO A 52 -29.00 -1.36 -12.66
C PRO A 52 -27.60 -0.74 -12.56
N PRO A 53 -26.52 -1.56 -12.64
CA PRO A 53 -25.15 -1.03 -12.71
C PRO A 53 -24.98 -0.03 -13.86
N GLU A 54 -24.24 1.03 -13.61
CA GLU A 54 -24.03 2.14 -14.56
C GLU A 54 -22.57 2.19 -15.02
N GLU A 55 -22.32 2.51 -16.28
CA GLU A 55 -20.95 2.75 -16.75
C GLU A 55 -20.50 4.16 -16.33
N ILE A 56 -19.37 4.25 -15.63
CA ILE A 56 -18.79 5.52 -15.18
C ILE A 56 -17.32 5.61 -15.59
N THR A 57 -16.86 6.86 -15.74
CA THR A 57 -15.48 7.19 -16.11
C THR A 57 -14.67 7.55 -14.87
N VAL A 58 -13.82 6.64 -14.42
CA VAL A 58 -12.89 6.89 -13.31
C VAL A 58 -11.65 7.60 -13.83
N LYS A 59 -11.16 8.57 -13.06
CA LYS A 59 -9.96 9.33 -13.36
C LYS A 59 -8.84 8.99 -12.40
N GLY A 60 -7.60 9.13 -12.85
CA GLY A 60 -6.44 8.96 -12.00
C GLY A 60 -5.23 9.73 -12.48
N LYS A 61 -4.28 9.90 -11.56
CA LYS A 61 -2.99 10.55 -11.79
C LYS A 61 -1.92 9.48 -11.98
N LEU A 62 -1.48 9.31 -13.22
CA LEU A 62 -0.40 8.40 -13.58
C LEU A 62 0.94 9.13 -13.45
N LYS A 63 1.89 8.51 -12.77
CA LYS A 63 3.28 8.99 -12.65
C LYS A 63 4.21 7.91 -13.17
N LEU A 64 4.95 8.26 -14.22
CA LEU A 64 5.95 7.39 -14.83
C LEU A 64 7.36 7.87 -14.41
N PRO A 65 8.13 7.04 -13.68
CA PRO A 65 9.48 7.37 -13.29
C PRO A 65 10.37 7.52 -14.51
N VAL A 66 11.37 8.38 -14.35
CA VAL A 66 12.24 8.77 -15.45
C VAL A 66 13.60 8.15 -15.23
N ALA A 67 14.05 7.34 -16.19
CA ALA A 67 15.40 6.81 -16.16
C ALA A 67 16.38 7.86 -16.69
N CYS A 68 17.54 7.96 -16.05
CA CYS A 68 18.64 8.80 -16.50
C CYS A 68 19.85 7.93 -16.89
N GLN A 69 20.32 8.12 -18.13
CA GLN A 69 21.59 7.57 -18.59
C GLN A 69 22.71 8.61 -18.58
N SER A 70 22.37 9.90 -18.71
CA SER A 70 23.29 11.06 -18.64
C SER A 70 22.48 12.37 -18.54
N ARG A 71 23.15 13.49 -18.20
CA ARG A 71 22.56 14.86 -18.16
C ARG A 71 21.70 15.25 -19.37
N LYS A 72 21.96 14.69 -20.56
CA LYS A 72 21.33 15.10 -21.82
C LYS A 72 20.30 14.09 -22.35
N LYS A 73 20.13 12.92 -21.73
CA LYS A 73 19.27 11.85 -22.26
C LYS A 73 18.30 11.34 -21.21
N ARG A 74 17.06 11.86 -21.31
CA ARG A 74 15.87 11.51 -20.53
C ARG A 74 15.00 10.53 -21.32
N PHE A 75 14.48 9.49 -20.69
CA PHE A 75 13.41 8.69 -21.28
C PHE A 75 12.60 7.98 -20.19
N ILE A 76 11.36 7.61 -20.54
CA ILE A 76 10.56 6.69 -19.74
C ILE A 76 11.03 5.28 -20.11
N ALA A 77 11.44 4.48 -19.13
CA ALA A 77 11.81 3.10 -19.38
C ALA A 77 10.59 2.30 -19.87
N LYS A 78 10.85 1.19 -20.56
CA LYS A 78 9.81 0.21 -20.89
C LYS A 78 9.72 -0.83 -19.77
N ASN A 79 8.58 -1.53 -19.71
CA ASN A 79 8.31 -2.61 -18.78
C ASN A 79 8.53 -2.16 -17.32
N LEU A 80 7.99 -1.02 -16.93
CA LEU A 80 8.06 -0.54 -15.55
C LEU A 80 7.14 -1.38 -14.66
N PRO A 81 7.57 -1.75 -13.43
CA PRO A 81 6.62 -2.17 -12.42
C PRO A 81 5.73 -0.98 -12.05
N ALA A 82 4.49 -1.25 -11.64
CA ALA A 82 3.54 -0.21 -11.29
C ALA A 82 2.77 -0.55 -10.00
N VAL A 83 2.30 0.50 -9.30
CA VAL A 83 1.43 0.36 -8.13
C VAL A 83 0.18 1.22 -8.33
N VAL A 84 -0.99 0.59 -8.28
CA VAL A 84 -2.27 1.29 -8.15
C VAL A 84 -2.41 1.80 -6.71
N ILE A 85 -2.80 3.05 -6.52
CA ILE A 85 -2.98 3.65 -5.19
C ILE A 85 -4.46 3.95 -4.97
N LEU A 86 -5.02 3.42 -3.88
CA LEU A 86 -6.44 3.53 -3.51
C LEU A 86 -6.58 4.35 -2.22
N HIS A 87 -7.24 5.50 -2.32
CA HIS A 87 -7.41 6.39 -1.17
C HIS A 87 -8.40 5.86 -0.13
N GLY A 88 -8.41 6.50 1.05
CA GLY A 88 -9.39 6.23 2.11
C GLY A 88 -10.74 6.90 1.87
N SER A 89 -11.63 6.81 2.86
CA SER A 89 -13.00 7.33 2.74
C SER A 89 -13.13 8.82 2.46
N ALA A 90 -12.15 9.62 2.88
CA ALA A 90 -12.16 11.07 2.66
C ALA A 90 -11.77 11.49 1.23
N GLY A 91 -11.40 10.54 0.36
CA GLY A 91 -10.89 10.85 -0.98
C GLY A 91 -9.37 10.98 -1.02
N VAL A 92 -8.87 11.48 -2.15
CA VAL A 92 -7.44 11.75 -2.38
C VAL A 92 -6.92 12.78 -1.37
N ASP A 93 -5.81 12.46 -0.70
CA ASP A 93 -5.16 13.32 0.28
C ASP A 93 -3.62 13.19 0.26
N SER A 94 -2.93 13.68 1.29
CA SER A 94 -1.46 13.68 1.34
C SER A 94 -0.81 12.30 1.20
N ARG A 95 -1.51 11.21 1.54
CA ARG A 95 -0.94 9.85 1.58
C ARG A 95 -0.50 9.38 0.21
N GLY A 96 -1.39 9.42 -0.79
CA GLY A 96 -1.06 8.85 -2.09
C GLY A 96 0.16 9.50 -2.72
N ASP A 97 0.25 10.83 -2.62
CA ASP A 97 1.42 11.58 -3.10
C ASP A 97 2.68 11.33 -2.24
N PHE A 98 2.53 11.13 -0.94
CA PHE A 98 3.62 10.79 -0.01
C PHE A 98 4.29 9.45 -0.35
N TYR A 99 3.51 8.41 -0.65
CA TYR A 99 4.05 7.11 -1.08
C TYR A 99 4.47 7.12 -2.55
N ALA A 100 3.70 7.76 -3.43
CA ALA A 100 4.02 7.83 -4.86
C ALA A 100 5.40 8.43 -5.10
N ARG A 101 5.77 9.51 -4.40
CA ARG A 101 7.12 10.10 -4.52
C ARG A 101 8.24 9.09 -4.23
N ALA A 102 8.10 8.27 -3.20
CA ALA A 102 9.11 7.29 -2.82
C ALA A 102 9.15 6.09 -3.78
N LEU A 103 7.99 5.63 -4.27
CA LEU A 103 7.90 4.57 -5.27
C LEU A 103 8.51 4.99 -6.62
N ASN A 104 8.19 6.21 -7.08
CA ASN A 104 8.77 6.75 -8.32
C ASN A 104 10.29 6.92 -8.21
N ALA A 105 10.80 7.37 -7.05
CA ALA A 105 12.25 7.43 -6.80
C ALA A 105 12.92 6.04 -6.81
N ALA A 106 12.17 4.99 -6.51
CA ALA A 106 12.61 3.60 -6.62
C ALA A 106 12.40 2.98 -8.01
N GLY A 107 11.95 3.77 -9.00
CA GLY A 107 11.73 3.29 -10.38
C GLY A 107 10.41 2.58 -10.61
N ILE A 108 9.44 2.71 -9.68
CA ILE A 108 8.11 2.11 -9.77
C ILE A 108 7.10 3.18 -10.21
N ALA A 109 6.34 2.90 -11.27
CA ALA A 109 5.25 3.75 -11.71
C ALA A 109 4.10 3.72 -10.70
N THR A 110 3.32 4.80 -10.62
CA THR A 110 2.17 4.85 -9.71
C THR A 110 0.94 5.41 -10.40
N PHE A 111 -0.21 4.80 -10.16
CA PHE A 111 -1.50 5.29 -10.64
C PHE A 111 -2.45 5.46 -9.46
N GLU A 112 -2.59 6.70 -9.00
CA GLU A 112 -3.54 7.05 -7.94
C GLU A 112 -4.88 7.40 -8.59
N ILE A 113 -5.88 6.57 -8.35
CA ILE A 113 -7.24 6.77 -8.87
C ILE A 113 -8.08 7.54 -7.86
N ASP A 114 -9.02 8.33 -8.36
CA ASP A 114 -10.06 8.96 -7.57
C ASP A 114 -11.35 8.14 -7.71
N MET A 115 -11.68 7.38 -6.66
CA MET A 115 -12.87 6.52 -6.61
C MET A 115 -14.17 7.31 -6.41
N TRP A 116 -14.09 8.61 -6.11
CA TRP A 116 -15.22 9.47 -5.75
C TRP A 116 -15.65 10.42 -6.85
N GLU A 117 -14.72 10.95 -7.64
CA GLU A 117 -15.00 12.01 -8.62
C GLU A 117 -16.09 11.59 -9.62
N ALA A 118 -15.99 10.39 -10.18
CA ALA A 118 -16.94 9.82 -11.13
C ALA A 118 -18.36 9.65 -10.55
N ARG A 119 -18.48 9.62 -9.22
CA ARG A 119 -19.73 9.47 -8.47
C ARG A 119 -20.22 10.78 -7.87
N GLY A 120 -19.53 11.90 -8.09
CA GLY A 120 -19.87 13.21 -7.52
C GLY A 120 -19.74 13.29 -5.99
N ILE A 121 -18.97 12.39 -5.38
CA ILE A 121 -18.79 12.29 -3.92
C ILE A 121 -17.70 13.26 -3.49
N ASN A 122 -18.01 14.11 -2.50
CA ASN A 122 -17.08 15.12 -1.99
C ASN A 122 -16.78 14.97 -0.48
N SER A 123 -17.35 13.95 0.16
CA SER A 123 -17.19 13.72 1.59
C SER A 123 -17.26 12.22 1.93
N ALA A 124 -16.63 11.84 3.04
CA ALA A 124 -16.71 10.47 3.55
C ALA A 124 -18.15 10.07 3.97
N ALA A 125 -19.04 11.04 4.22
CA ALA A 125 -20.43 10.75 4.58
C ALA A 125 -21.27 10.27 3.38
N ASP A 126 -20.84 10.62 2.16
CA ASP A 126 -21.53 10.27 0.91
C ASP A 126 -20.84 9.10 0.19
N ARG A 127 -19.85 8.47 0.82
CA ARG A 127 -19.16 7.29 0.27
C ARG A 127 -20.14 6.13 0.06
N PRO A 128 -19.84 5.17 -0.83
CA PRO A 128 -20.62 3.95 -1.00
C PRO A 128 -20.90 3.26 0.33
N SER A 129 -21.96 2.46 0.39
CA SER A 129 -22.37 1.78 1.61
C SER A 129 -21.36 0.75 2.10
N LEU A 130 -20.61 0.11 1.19
CA LEU A 130 -19.59 -0.90 1.50
C LEU A 130 -18.36 -0.79 0.59
N PRO A 131 -17.13 -1.04 1.10
CA PRO A 131 -15.91 -0.89 0.30
C PRO A 131 -15.83 -1.76 -0.95
N PHE A 132 -16.42 -2.95 -0.94
CA PHE A 132 -16.34 -3.85 -2.09
C PHE A 132 -17.01 -3.29 -3.35
N PHE A 133 -17.90 -2.30 -3.23
CA PHE A 133 -18.47 -1.61 -4.40
C PHE A 133 -17.40 -0.87 -5.23
N ASN A 134 -16.21 -0.65 -4.67
CA ASN A 134 -15.06 -0.07 -5.36
C ASN A 134 -14.02 -1.11 -5.84
N CYS A 135 -14.31 -2.41 -5.76
CA CYS A 135 -13.46 -3.42 -6.41
C CYS A 135 -13.35 -3.19 -7.94
N PRO A 136 -14.42 -2.84 -8.69
CA PRO A 136 -14.30 -2.50 -10.10
C PRO A 136 -13.33 -1.36 -10.39
N ASP A 137 -13.26 -0.33 -9.54
CA ASP A 137 -12.31 0.78 -9.67
C ASP A 137 -10.85 0.26 -9.66
N ALA A 138 -10.51 -0.58 -8.67
CA ALA A 138 -9.17 -1.17 -8.54
C ALA A 138 -8.81 -2.09 -9.73
N PHE A 139 -9.70 -3.00 -10.11
CA PHE A 139 -9.46 -3.92 -11.22
C PHE A 139 -9.50 -3.24 -12.60
N GLY A 140 -10.30 -2.17 -12.75
CA GLY A 140 -10.28 -1.31 -13.92
C GLY A 140 -8.93 -0.59 -14.07
N ALA A 141 -8.38 -0.08 -12.97
CA ALA A 141 -7.04 0.51 -12.95
C ALA A 141 -5.95 -0.52 -13.28
N LEU A 142 -6.06 -1.74 -12.77
CA LEU A 142 -5.18 -2.86 -13.14
C LEU A 142 -5.23 -3.14 -14.65
N LYS A 143 -6.43 -3.24 -15.23
CA LYS A 143 -6.62 -3.45 -16.66
C LYS A 143 -6.01 -2.32 -17.47
N PHE A 144 -6.30 -1.07 -17.12
CA PHE A 144 -5.75 0.11 -17.78
C PHE A 144 -4.20 0.07 -17.80
N LEU A 145 -3.58 -0.21 -16.66
CA LEU A 145 -2.12 -0.30 -16.57
C LEU A 145 -1.56 -1.50 -17.36
N SER A 146 -2.26 -2.65 -17.39
CA SER A 146 -1.81 -3.83 -18.14
C SER A 146 -1.73 -3.59 -19.66
N GLU A 147 -2.48 -2.61 -20.17
CA GLU A 147 -2.51 -2.23 -21.58
C GLU A 147 -1.58 -1.04 -21.88
N HIS A 148 -1.00 -0.42 -20.86
CA HIS A 148 -0.14 0.75 -21.00
C HIS A 148 1.25 0.37 -21.51
N SER A 149 1.69 0.97 -22.63
CA SER A 149 2.90 0.57 -23.37
C SER A 149 4.24 0.64 -22.62
N ASN A 150 4.29 1.35 -21.49
CA ASN A 150 5.46 1.44 -20.62
C ASN A 150 5.40 0.53 -19.39
N ILE A 151 4.27 -0.09 -19.08
CA ILE A 151 4.08 -0.90 -17.87
C ILE A 151 4.24 -2.38 -18.22
N ASP A 152 4.82 -3.13 -17.30
CA ASP A 152 4.86 -4.58 -17.35
C ASP A 152 3.57 -5.15 -16.72
N PRO A 153 2.69 -5.81 -17.49
CA PRO A 153 1.39 -6.26 -17.00
C PRO A 153 1.49 -7.30 -15.88
N ASP A 154 2.61 -8.03 -15.79
CA ASP A 154 2.83 -9.05 -14.75
C ASP A 154 3.37 -8.44 -13.45
N ARG A 155 3.64 -7.14 -13.42
CA ARG A 155 4.30 -6.44 -12.30
C ARG A 155 3.52 -5.23 -11.81
N ILE A 156 2.22 -5.43 -11.61
CA ILE A 156 1.31 -4.41 -11.10
C ILE A 156 0.87 -4.79 -9.68
N GLY A 157 1.27 -4.00 -8.70
CA GLY A 157 0.82 -4.11 -7.31
C GLY A 157 -0.30 -3.11 -6.98
N VAL A 158 -0.81 -3.19 -5.75
CA VAL A 158 -1.82 -2.28 -5.22
C VAL A 158 -1.49 -1.85 -3.79
N LEU A 159 -1.65 -0.56 -3.52
CA LEU A 159 -1.48 0.08 -2.22
C LEU A 159 -2.79 0.77 -1.83
N GLY A 160 -3.37 0.38 -0.71
CA GLY A 160 -4.64 0.93 -0.24
C GLY A 160 -4.58 1.45 1.19
N PHE A 161 -5.37 2.49 1.47
CA PHE A 161 -5.51 3.09 2.80
C PHE A 161 -6.94 2.97 3.31
N SER A 162 -7.14 2.39 4.51
CA SER A 162 -8.46 2.35 5.18
C SER A 162 -9.49 1.70 4.26
N TRP A 163 -10.46 2.45 3.73
CA TRP A 163 -11.34 2.03 2.64
C TRP A 163 -10.63 1.36 1.47
N GLY A 164 -9.61 2.01 0.89
CA GLY A 164 -8.78 1.42 -0.16
C GLY A 164 -7.96 0.23 0.32
N GLY A 165 -7.66 0.16 1.63
CA GLY A 165 -7.06 -1.01 2.28
C GLY A 165 -8.00 -2.21 2.25
N VAL A 166 -9.27 -2.04 2.56
CA VAL A 166 -10.31 -3.08 2.44
C VAL A 166 -10.44 -3.56 0.99
N VAL A 167 -10.43 -2.65 0.02
CA VAL A 167 -10.44 -3.00 -1.42
C VAL A 167 -9.19 -3.77 -1.83
N THR A 168 -8.02 -3.41 -1.26
CA THR A 168 -6.75 -4.13 -1.48
C THR A 168 -6.79 -5.55 -0.92
N MET A 169 -7.36 -5.72 0.28
CA MET A 169 -7.57 -7.05 0.86
C MET A 169 -8.53 -7.89 0.00
N ALA A 170 -9.62 -7.30 -0.48
CA ALA A 170 -10.57 -7.97 -1.37
C ALA A 170 -9.88 -8.44 -2.67
N SER A 171 -9.09 -7.58 -3.32
CA SER A 171 -8.42 -7.90 -4.58
C SER A 171 -7.37 -9.02 -4.46
N ALA A 172 -6.87 -9.29 -3.25
CA ALA A 172 -5.96 -10.40 -2.98
C ALA A 172 -6.62 -11.78 -2.99
N THR A 173 -7.96 -11.85 -2.98
CA THR A 173 -8.73 -13.12 -2.96
C THR A 173 -9.10 -13.60 -4.37
N LYS A 174 -9.20 -14.92 -4.57
CA LYS A 174 -9.64 -15.49 -5.87
C LYS A 174 -11.07 -15.10 -6.23
N HIS A 175 -11.95 -14.93 -5.24
CA HIS A 175 -13.35 -14.56 -5.47
C HIS A 175 -13.47 -13.23 -6.23
N TYR A 176 -12.87 -12.16 -5.69
CA TYR A 176 -12.91 -10.84 -6.30
C TYR A 176 -12.06 -10.75 -7.57
N ALA A 177 -10.91 -11.42 -7.61
CA ALA A 177 -10.09 -11.49 -8.82
C ALA A 177 -10.83 -12.16 -9.99
N ALA A 178 -11.57 -13.25 -9.74
CA ALA A 178 -12.37 -13.91 -10.77
C ALA A 178 -13.56 -13.04 -11.22
N GLN A 179 -14.19 -12.31 -10.29
CA GLN A 179 -15.35 -11.48 -10.59
C GLN A 179 -15.00 -10.22 -11.38
N PHE A 180 -13.89 -9.56 -11.05
CA PHE A 180 -13.57 -8.22 -11.57
C PHE A 180 -12.26 -8.14 -12.36
N GLY A 181 -11.30 -9.03 -12.10
CA GLY A 181 -9.99 -9.05 -12.79
C GLY A 181 -9.97 -9.85 -14.09
N GLY A 182 -10.95 -10.72 -14.32
CA GLY A 182 -10.92 -11.66 -15.44
C GLY A 182 -9.69 -12.57 -15.34
N ASN A 183 -8.73 -12.39 -16.26
CA ASN A 183 -7.46 -13.11 -16.22
C ASN A 183 -6.33 -12.35 -15.51
N LEU A 184 -6.55 -11.08 -15.15
CA LEU A 184 -5.57 -10.23 -14.48
C LEU A 184 -5.68 -10.38 -12.96
N ARG A 185 -4.54 -10.25 -12.28
CA ARG A 185 -4.42 -10.23 -10.81
C ARG A 185 -3.31 -9.25 -10.45
N PHE A 186 -3.39 -8.65 -9.28
CA PHE A 186 -2.27 -7.88 -8.74
C PHE A 186 -1.15 -8.84 -8.31
N ALA A 187 0.10 -8.46 -8.60
CA ALA A 187 1.29 -9.23 -8.27
C ALA A 187 1.71 -9.07 -6.79
N ALA A 188 1.32 -7.98 -6.13
CA ALA A 188 1.64 -7.72 -4.73
C ALA A 188 0.65 -6.72 -4.11
N HIS A 189 0.40 -6.82 -2.80
CA HIS A 189 -0.63 -6.04 -2.10
C HIS A 189 -0.05 -5.39 -0.84
N VAL A 190 -0.36 -4.11 -0.63
CA VAL A 190 -0.10 -3.43 0.64
C VAL A 190 -1.39 -2.76 1.12
N ALA A 191 -1.86 -3.17 2.30
CA ALA A 191 -3.05 -2.63 2.92
C ALA A 191 -2.69 -1.90 4.23
N HIS A 192 -2.87 -0.59 4.26
CA HIS A 192 -2.79 0.19 5.49
C HIS A 192 -4.13 0.15 6.21
N TYR A 193 -4.10 -0.26 7.49
CA TYR A 193 -5.19 -0.28 8.45
C TYR A 193 -6.54 -0.72 7.84
N PRO A 194 -6.64 -1.95 7.31
CA PRO A 194 -7.76 -2.37 6.47
C PRO A 194 -8.97 -2.87 7.26
N VAL A 195 -9.17 -2.43 8.51
CA VAL A 195 -10.32 -2.80 9.33
C VAL A 195 -10.41 -4.32 9.49
N CYS A 196 -9.34 -4.93 10.01
CA CYS A 196 -9.14 -6.37 10.01
C CYS A 196 -10.23 -7.17 10.73
N TYR A 197 -10.90 -6.60 11.74
CA TYR A 197 -12.01 -7.25 12.43
C TYR A 197 -13.16 -7.60 11.48
N ALA A 198 -13.32 -6.86 10.38
CA ALA A 198 -14.40 -7.03 9.42
C ALA A 198 -14.37 -8.40 8.72
N TYR A 199 -13.22 -9.09 8.75
CA TYR A 199 -13.03 -10.42 8.17
C TYR A 199 -13.14 -11.55 9.19
N SER A 200 -13.35 -11.23 10.47
CA SER A 200 -13.56 -12.23 11.50
C SER A 200 -14.87 -13.00 11.27
N PRO A 201 -14.96 -14.28 11.68
CA PRO A 201 -16.19 -15.07 11.55
C PRO A 201 -17.43 -14.44 12.20
N ASP A 202 -17.22 -13.61 13.23
CA ASP A 202 -18.28 -12.95 13.99
C ASP A 202 -18.67 -11.56 13.41
N SER A 203 -18.02 -11.13 12.33
CA SER A 203 -18.33 -9.86 11.66
C SER A 203 -19.72 -9.88 11.03
N SER A 204 -20.50 -8.82 11.28
CA SER A 204 -21.80 -8.60 10.65
C SER A 204 -21.70 -7.89 9.29
N ILE A 205 -20.50 -7.56 8.81
CA ILE A 205 -20.31 -6.81 7.56
C ILE A 205 -20.42 -7.80 6.38
N PRO A 206 -21.45 -7.67 5.53
CA PRO A 206 -21.67 -8.64 4.47
C PRO A 206 -20.63 -8.51 3.36
N GLY A 207 -20.31 -9.65 2.74
CA GLY A 207 -19.45 -9.72 1.56
C GLY A 207 -17.94 -9.72 1.84
N LEU A 208 -17.50 -9.44 3.06
CA LEU A 208 -16.08 -9.45 3.39
C LEU A 208 -15.66 -10.85 3.86
N LYS A 209 -15.03 -11.61 2.96
CA LYS A 209 -14.37 -12.88 3.27
C LYS A 209 -12.91 -12.79 2.83
N PHE A 210 -12.01 -13.20 3.71
CA PHE A 210 -10.58 -13.22 3.43
C PHE A 210 -10.02 -14.64 3.58
N SER A 211 -10.08 -15.39 2.48
CA SER A 211 -9.65 -16.78 2.35
C SER A 211 -9.49 -17.08 0.87
N ASP A 212 -8.84 -18.20 0.51
CA ASP A 212 -8.66 -18.61 -0.89
C ASP A 212 -7.97 -17.49 -1.69
N LEU A 213 -6.77 -17.15 -1.23
CA LEU A 213 -5.93 -16.08 -1.74
C LEU A 213 -5.43 -16.41 -3.15
N THR A 214 -5.13 -15.38 -3.92
CA THR A 214 -4.59 -15.50 -5.29
C THR A 214 -3.19 -16.09 -5.36
N GLY A 215 -2.49 -16.17 -4.22
CA GLY A 215 -1.09 -16.60 -4.12
C GLY A 215 -0.08 -15.44 -4.14
N SER A 216 -0.53 -14.22 -4.41
CA SER A 216 0.32 -13.03 -4.38
C SER A 216 0.61 -12.57 -2.95
N PRO A 217 1.82 -12.07 -2.64
CA PRO A 217 2.19 -11.56 -1.32
C PRO A 217 1.35 -10.35 -0.92
N LEU A 218 1.14 -10.22 0.38
CA LEU A 218 0.36 -9.16 1.02
C LEU A 218 1.06 -8.66 2.29
N LEU A 219 1.12 -7.35 2.45
CA LEU A 219 1.57 -6.68 3.66
C LEU A 219 0.44 -5.85 4.26
N ILE A 220 0.06 -6.16 5.50
CA ILE A 220 -0.77 -5.29 6.34
C ILE A 220 0.12 -4.44 7.23
N GLN A 221 -0.19 -3.16 7.30
CA GLN A 221 0.41 -2.22 8.23
C GLN A 221 -0.70 -1.60 9.09
N ILE A 222 -0.57 -1.62 10.41
CA ILE A 222 -1.63 -1.23 11.35
C ILE A 222 -1.06 -0.43 12.54
N GLY A 223 -1.84 0.50 13.08
CA GLY A 223 -1.49 1.22 14.31
C GLY A 223 -1.94 0.46 15.56
N GLU A 224 -1.19 0.53 16.65
CA GLU A 224 -1.60 -0.13 17.90
C GLU A 224 -2.75 0.60 18.62
N GLU A 225 -3.03 1.85 18.27
CA GLU A 225 -4.12 2.68 18.80
C GLU A 225 -5.23 2.89 17.74
N ASP A 226 -5.41 1.95 16.82
CA ASP A 226 -6.44 2.05 15.78
C ASP A 226 -7.85 1.82 16.35
N ASP A 227 -8.69 2.87 16.37
CA ASP A 227 -10.06 2.82 16.91
C ASP A 227 -11.04 1.98 16.06
N TYR A 228 -10.71 1.62 14.81
CA TYR A 228 -11.57 0.69 14.05
C TYR A 228 -11.43 -0.74 14.56
N ASP A 229 -10.19 -1.18 14.72
CA ASP A 229 -9.83 -2.52 15.15
C ASP A 229 -9.67 -2.65 16.68
N ASN A 230 -9.79 -1.55 17.43
CA ASN A 230 -9.44 -1.46 18.85
C ASN A 230 -8.02 -2.00 19.10
N GLY A 231 -7.08 -1.53 18.27
CA GLY A 231 -5.67 -1.90 18.24
C GLY A 231 -5.30 -2.89 17.13
N SER A 232 -4.09 -3.45 17.19
CA SER A 232 -3.54 -4.27 16.09
C SER A 232 -3.93 -5.76 16.13
N GLY A 233 -4.51 -6.21 17.24
CA GLY A 233 -4.83 -7.62 17.51
C GLY A 233 -5.66 -8.31 16.41
N PRO A 234 -6.74 -7.68 15.89
CA PRO A 234 -7.53 -8.29 14.82
C PRO A 234 -6.75 -8.62 13.55
N CYS A 235 -5.73 -7.83 13.19
CA CYS A 235 -4.93 -8.11 11.99
C CYS A 235 -4.02 -9.33 12.18
N PHE A 236 -3.46 -9.53 13.37
CA PHE A 236 -2.72 -10.76 13.68
C PHE A 236 -3.64 -11.97 13.74
N ALA A 237 -4.80 -11.85 14.39
CA ALA A 237 -5.80 -12.90 14.44
C ALA A 237 -6.31 -13.30 13.04
N LEU A 238 -6.47 -12.32 12.14
CA LEU A 238 -6.81 -12.57 10.74
C LEU A 238 -5.75 -13.43 10.06
N LYS A 239 -4.46 -13.09 10.23
CA LYS A 239 -3.37 -13.91 9.70
C LYS A 239 -3.41 -15.34 10.27
N ASP A 240 -3.58 -15.48 11.58
CA ASP A 240 -3.62 -16.79 12.24
C ASP A 240 -4.83 -17.64 11.82
N SER A 241 -5.90 -17.00 11.32
CA SER A 241 -7.10 -17.67 10.82
C SER A 241 -6.97 -18.23 9.40
N LEU A 242 -5.93 -17.84 8.65
CA LEU A 242 -5.68 -18.37 7.31
C LEU A 242 -5.20 -19.81 7.36
N ASP A 243 -5.43 -20.55 6.28
CA ASP A 243 -4.84 -21.86 6.06
C ASP A 243 -3.31 -21.77 6.17
N SER A 244 -2.67 -22.80 6.74
CA SER A 244 -1.23 -22.76 7.02
C SER A 244 -0.35 -22.52 5.79
N GLU A 245 -0.85 -22.87 4.59
CA GLU A 245 -0.18 -22.61 3.31
C GLU A 245 -0.30 -21.15 2.86
N GLU A 246 -1.33 -20.42 3.30
CA GLU A 246 -1.59 -19.02 2.97
C GLU A 246 -0.97 -18.05 3.98
N GLN A 247 -0.78 -18.46 5.24
CA GLN A 247 -0.16 -17.64 6.29
C GLN A 247 1.18 -17.00 5.90
N PRO A 248 2.10 -17.67 5.17
CA PRO A 248 3.36 -17.06 4.73
C PRO A 248 3.19 -15.95 3.69
N LEU A 249 2.05 -15.88 3.00
CA LEU A 249 1.75 -14.82 2.03
C LEU A 249 1.43 -13.48 2.70
N LEU A 250 0.96 -13.52 3.94
CA LEU A 250 0.55 -12.34 4.70
C LEU A 250 1.58 -11.96 5.76
N GLU A 251 2.17 -10.78 5.62
CA GLU A 251 2.94 -10.10 6.66
C GLU A 251 2.07 -9.05 7.38
N VAL A 252 2.21 -8.92 8.70
CA VAL A 252 1.52 -7.90 9.50
C VAL A 252 2.57 -7.15 10.31
N ILE A 253 2.59 -5.82 10.17
CA ILE A 253 3.46 -4.92 10.93
C ILE A 253 2.59 -3.95 11.72
N ALA A 254 2.75 -3.96 13.04
CA ALA A 254 2.10 -3.00 13.94
C ALA A 254 3.06 -1.85 14.29
N TYR A 255 2.51 -0.65 14.46
CA TYR A 255 3.23 0.56 14.85
C TYR A 255 2.77 1.02 16.23
N GLU A 256 3.66 0.88 17.22
CA GLU A 256 3.44 1.33 18.61
C GLU A 256 3.03 2.80 18.67
N GLY A 257 1.96 3.08 19.41
CA GLY A 257 1.39 4.42 19.62
C GLY A 257 0.77 5.08 18.39
N ALA A 258 0.76 4.41 17.23
CA ALA A 258 0.18 4.96 16.01
C ALA A 258 -1.33 4.72 15.96
N PHE A 259 -2.06 5.76 15.53
CA PHE A 259 -3.52 5.73 15.36
C PHE A 259 -3.91 5.37 13.92
N HIS A 260 -5.22 5.25 13.66
CA HIS A 260 -5.73 5.12 12.30
C HIS A 260 -5.26 6.30 11.43
N GLY A 261 -4.76 6.02 10.23
CA GLY A 261 -4.25 7.08 9.35
C GLY A 261 -3.01 7.80 9.86
N TRP A 262 -2.12 7.14 10.61
CA TRP A 262 -0.87 7.72 11.10
C TRP A 262 0.01 8.35 9.99
N ASP A 263 -0.14 7.90 8.75
CA ASP A 263 0.59 8.38 7.58
C ASP A 263 -0.13 9.48 6.79
N ARG A 264 -1.30 9.91 7.26
CA ARG A 264 -2.04 11.07 6.75
C ARG A 264 -1.45 12.37 7.33
N LEU A 265 -0.69 13.11 6.53
CA LEU A 265 0.11 14.28 6.95
C LEU A 265 -0.67 15.61 7.05
N GLU A 266 -1.97 15.52 7.26
CA GLU A 266 -2.85 16.65 7.59
C GLU A 266 -2.94 16.84 9.11
N VAL A 267 -3.60 17.91 9.56
CA VAL A 267 -3.85 18.11 10.99
C VAL A 267 -4.71 16.96 11.58
N PRO A 268 -4.54 16.62 12.86
CA PRO A 268 -5.35 15.61 13.53
C PRO A 268 -6.83 15.95 13.47
N ILE A 269 -7.68 14.93 13.30
CA ILE A 269 -9.14 15.07 13.30
C ILE A 269 -9.78 13.94 14.10
N LYS A 270 -11.01 14.17 14.54
CA LYS A 270 -11.91 13.17 15.10
C LYS A 270 -13.11 13.03 14.19
N ILE A 271 -13.51 11.79 13.92
CA ILE A 271 -14.71 11.49 13.11
C ILE A 271 -15.57 10.47 13.84
N MET A 272 -16.87 10.45 13.53
CA MET A 272 -17.76 9.35 13.87
C MET A 272 -17.89 8.45 12.64
N ASP A 273 -17.75 7.14 12.82
CA ASP A 273 -17.88 6.18 11.73
C ASP A 273 -18.58 4.90 12.21
N SER A 274 -19.54 4.41 11.42
CA SER A 274 -20.30 3.19 11.73
C SER A 274 -19.45 1.91 11.73
N PHE A 275 -18.33 1.90 11.00
CA PHE A 275 -17.40 0.77 10.99
C PHE A 275 -16.38 0.81 12.14
N SER A 276 -16.34 1.86 12.96
CA SER A 276 -15.39 1.94 14.06
C SER A 276 -15.77 1.04 15.25
N ASN A 277 -14.84 0.88 16.20
CA ASN A 277 -15.04 0.12 17.44
C ASN A 277 -15.60 -1.29 17.17
N LEU A 278 -14.97 -2.03 16.25
CA LEU A 278 -15.41 -3.36 15.83
C LEU A 278 -16.84 -3.37 15.29
N GLY A 279 -17.25 -2.32 14.58
CA GLY A 279 -18.56 -2.18 13.94
C GLY A 279 -19.69 -1.77 14.88
N ARG A 280 -19.36 -1.24 16.07
CA ARG A 280 -20.34 -0.78 17.07
C ARG A 280 -20.61 0.72 17.01
N GLU A 281 -20.06 1.40 16.01
CA GLU A 281 -20.00 2.84 15.92
C GLU A 281 -19.20 3.46 17.08
N GLY A 282 -18.54 4.58 16.80
CA GLY A 282 -17.57 5.15 17.70
C GLY A 282 -16.86 6.35 17.09
N GLU A 283 -16.17 7.07 17.98
CA GLU A 283 -15.24 8.11 17.58
C GLU A 283 -13.93 7.44 17.12
N VAL A 284 -13.35 7.97 16.05
CA VAL A 284 -12.03 7.58 15.55
C VAL A 284 -11.13 8.79 15.59
N GLU A 285 -9.99 8.66 16.27
CA GLU A 285 -8.92 9.63 16.23
C GLU A 285 -8.01 9.33 15.03
N ILE A 286 -7.89 10.31 14.12
CA ILE A 286 -6.95 10.25 13.00
C ILE A 286 -5.82 11.20 13.32
N ILE A 287 -4.72 10.64 13.82
CA ILE A 287 -3.57 11.40 14.34
C ILE A 287 -2.33 11.05 13.51
N PRO A 288 -1.71 12.02 12.79
CA PRO A 288 -0.44 11.78 12.12
C PRO A 288 0.68 11.42 13.10
N ASP A 289 1.47 10.42 12.73
CA ASP A 289 2.79 10.16 13.30
C ASP A 289 3.81 10.15 12.15
N VAL A 290 4.57 11.24 12.04
CA VAL A 290 5.52 11.44 10.93
C VAL A 290 6.61 10.37 10.94
N ASP A 291 7.14 9.99 12.11
CA ASP A 291 8.24 9.02 12.17
C ASP A 291 7.76 7.63 11.76
N GLN A 292 6.58 7.21 12.22
CA GLN A 292 5.95 5.96 11.81
C GLN A 292 5.55 5.99 10.33
N ALA A 293 5.06 7.13 9.82
CA ALA A 293 4.72 7.30 8.39
C ALA A 293 5.94 7.11 7.48
N TYR A 294 7.10 7.65 7.86
CA TYR A 294 8.33 7.46 7.09
C TYR A 294 8.87 6.03 7.21
N LYS A 295 8.68 5.34 8.35
CA LYS A 295 9.02 3.92 8.49
C LYS A 295 8.11 3.06 7.59
N SER A 296 6.80 3.28 7.63
CA SER A 296 5.83 2.53 6.83
C SER A 296 6.07 2.72 5.34
N ARG A 297 6.35 3.95 4.90
CA ARG A 297 6.75 4.22 3.51
C ARG A 297 7.99 3.46 3.06
N ARG A 298 9.01 3.32 3.92
CA ARG A 298 10.19 2.51 3.58
C ARG A 298 9.85 1.03 3.45
N ASN A 299 8.96 0.51 4.29
CA ASN A 299 8.48 -0.87 4.20
C ASN A 299 7.69 -1.10 2.91
N VAL A 300 6.82 -0.16 2.51
CA VAL A 300 6.10 -0.23 1.22
C VAL A 300 7.05 -0.29 0.02
N VAL A 301 8.04 0.62 -0.03
CA VAL A 301 9.01 0.60 -1.14
C VAL A 301 9.81 -0.70 -1.16
N ARG A 302 10.28 -1.17 0.00
CA ARG A 302 11.01 -2.45 0.09
C ARG A 302 10.15 -3.61 -0.39
N PHE A 303 8.91 -3.69 0.07
CA PHE A 303 7.98 -4.75 -0.27
C PHE A 303 7.73 -4.81 -1.78
N PHE A 304 7.42 -3.69 -2.44
CA PHE A 304 7.20 -3.71 -3.88
C PHE A 304 8.48 -3.96 -4.69
N LEU A 305 9.65 -3.49 -4.25
CA LEU A 305 10.92 -3.82 -4.90
C LEU A 305 11.26 -5.32 -4.87
N GLN A 306 10.74 -6.06 -3.88
CA GLN A 306 10.98 -7.49 -3.74
C GLN A 306 9.99 -8.34 -4.54
N ASN A 307 8.78 -7.81 -4.77
CA ASN A 307 7.65 -8.59 -5.28
C ASN A 307 7.16 -8.14 -6.68
N LEU A 308 7.72 -7.07 -7.25
CA LEU A 308 7.49 -6.62 -8.63
C LEU A 308 8.77 -6.71 -9.46
#